data_AF-A0A350IKA8-F1
#
_entry.id   AF-A0A350IKA8-F1
#
_cell.length_a   1.000
_cell.length_b   1.000
_cell.length_c   1.000
_cell.angle_alpha   90.00
_cell.angle_beta   90.00
_cell.angle_gamma   90.00
#
_symmetry.space_group_name_H-M   'P 1'
#
loop_
_entity.id
_entity.type
_entity.pdbx_description
1 polymer ?
#
loop_
_entity_poly.entity_id
_entity_poly.type
_entity_poly.pdbx_seq_one_letter_code
_entity_poly.pdbx_strand_id
1 'polypeptide(L)' 'MAKFIKGDIVVIAFPFTDLITTKKRPAYVAATPQGNDIILCQITSQYHKDPYSIKIEDQDFIEGS' A
#
# COMPACT_ATOMS: atom_id res chain seq x y z
N MET A 1 2.43 11.78 -15.78
CA MET A 1 1.88 10.87 -14.74
C MET A 1 2.58 11.20 -13.43
N ALA A 2 1.89 11.11 -12.30
CA ALA A 2 2.49 11.35 -10.99
C ALA A 2 3.61 10.33 -10.73
N LYS A 3 4.69 10.77 -10.08
CA LYS A 3 5.78 9.90 -9.66
C LYS A 3 5.44 9.36 -8.28
N PHE A 4 5.34 8.05 -8.14
CA PHE A 4 5.25 7.41 -6.83
C PHE A 4 6.61 7.48 -6.16
N ILE A 5 6.65 7.89 -4.89
CA ILE A 5 7.86 7.95 -4.08
C ILE A 5 7.71 7.06 -2.86
N LYS A 6 8.84 6.56 -2.35
CA LYS A 6 8.85 5.84 -1.08
C LYS A 6 8.24 6.72 0.01
N GLY A 7 7.28 6.17 0.76
CA GLY A 7 6.51 6.94 1.74
C GLY A 7 5.05 7.14 1.36
N ASP A 8 4.74 7.14 0.06
CA ASP A 8 3.39 7.42 -0.41
C ASP A 8 2.41 6.32 0.00
N ILE A 9 1.17 6.75 0.26
CA ILE A 9 0.01 5.88 0.35
C ILE A 9 -0.76 5.97 -0.96
N VAL A 10 -0.89 4.83 -1.63
CA VAL A 10 -1.59 4.73 -2.92
C VAL A 10 -2.78 3.79 -2.81
N VAL A 11 -3.77 3.98 -3.67
CA VAL A 11 -4.91 3.06 -3.81
C VAL A 11 -4.76 2.30 -5.12
N ILE A 12 -4.64 0.98 -5.03
CA ILE A 12 -4.52 0.10 -6.20
C ILE A 12 -5.78 -0.73 -6.40
N ALA A 13 -6.05 -1.12 -7.65
CA ALA A 13 -7.02 -2.15 -7.96
C ALA A 13 -6.35 -3.53 -7.77
N PHE A 14 -6.57 -4.15 -6.62
CA PHE A 14 -6.01 -5.46 -6.32
C PHE A 14 -6.97 -6.57 -6.78
N PRO A 15 -6.53 -7.54 -7.60
CA PRO A 15 -7.41 -8.58 -8.10
C PRO A 15 -7.81 -9.57 -7.00
N PHE A 16 -8.98 -10.16 -7.14
CA PHE A 16 -9.30 -11.38 -6.41
C PHE A 16 -8.61 -12.59 -7.02
N THR A 17 -8.67 -13.74 -6.36
CA THR A 17 -8.10 -15.00 -6.85
C THR A 17 -8.66 -15.40 -8.22
N ASP A 18 -9.88 -14.96 -8.56
CA ASP A 18 -10.50 -15.20 -9.86
C ASP A 18 -9.93 -14.31 -10.99
N LEU A 19 -9.14 -13.27 -10.66
CA LEU A 19 -8.56 -12.27 -11.55
C LEU A 19 -9.58 -11.51 -12.44
N ILE A 20 -10.89 -11.70 -12.22
CA ILE A 20 -11.96 -11.07 -13.01
C ILE A 20 -12.37 -9.77 -12.35
N THR A 21 -12.47 -9.78 -11.03
CA THR A 21 -12.90 -8.63 -10.25
C THR A 21 -11.73 -8.05 -9.46
N THR A 22 -11.79 -6.76 -9.18
CA THR A 22 -10.79 -6.06 -8.37
C THR A 22 -11.44 -5.34 -7.21
N LYS A 23 -10.66 -5.15 -6.14
CA LYS A 23 -11.00 -4.29 -5.00
C LYS A 23 -10.00 -3.16 -4.90
N LYS A 24 -10.48 -1.96 -4.54
CA LYS A 24 -9.59 -0.87 -4.14
C LYS A 24 -8.92 -1.22 -2.82
N ARG A 25 -7.59 -1.28 -2.81
CA ARG A 25 -6.79 -1.58 -1.61
C ARG A 25 -5.75 -0.47 -1.40
N PRO A 26 -5.68 0.13 -0.21
CA PRO A 26 -4.57 1.01 0.13
C PRO A 26 -3.27 0.20 0.25
N ALA A 27 -2.16 0.82 -0.14
CA ALA A 27 -0.84 0.26 -0.02
C ALA A 27 0.20 1.37 0.21
N TYR A 28 1.25 1.03 0.95
CA TYR A 28 2.41 1.88 1.18
C TYR A 28 3.48 1.61 0.13
N VAL A 29 4.06 2.66 -0.46
CA VAL A 29 5.18 2.54 -1.39
C VAL A 29 6.47 2.32 -0.60
N ALA A 30 6.94 1.06 -0.59
CA ALA A 30 8.13 0.65 0.15
C ALA A 30 9.44 0.96 -0.60
N ALA A 31 9.42 0.84 -1.93
CA ALA A 31 10.55 1.17 -2.79
C ALA A 31 10.13 1.49 -4.22
N THR A 32 10.92 2.32 -4.89
CA THR A 32 10.76 2.71 -6.29
C THR A 32 12.06 2.37 -7.02
N PRO A 33 12.29 1.09 -7.38
CA PRO A 33 13.47 0.69 -8.13
C PRO A 33 13.53 1.42 -9.49
N GLN A 34 14.70 1.37 -10.14
CA GLN A 34 14.84 1.97 -11.46
C GLN A 34 13.90 1.28 -12.46
N GLY A 35 13.13 2.09 -13.21
CA GLY A 35 12.15 1.60 -14.18
C GLY A 35 10.74 2.06 -13.83
N ASN A 36 9.76 1.24 -14.21
CA ASN A 36 8.33 1.54 -14.04
C ASN A 36 7.67 0.78 -12.88
N ASP A 37 8.43 -0.10 -12.23
CA ASP A 37 7.92 -0.95 -11.15
C ASP A 37 8.07 -0.25 -9.79
N ILE A 38 7.14 -0.57 -8.88
CA ILE A 38 7.16 -0.14 -7.49
C ILE A 38 6.93 -1.34 -6.58
N ILE A 39 7.56 -1.32 -5.41
CA ILE A 39 7.35 -2.33 -4.37
C ILE A 39 6.37 -1.74 -3.36
N LEU A 40 5.29 -2.48 -3.10
CA LEU A 40 4.19 -2.07 -2.24
C LEU A 40 4.07 -2.97 -1.00
N CYS A 41 3.71 -2.37 0.14
CA CYS A 41 3.25 -3.06 1.34
C CYS A 41 1.73 -2.87 1.46
N GLN A 42 0.98 -3.96 1.58
CA GLN A 42 -0.48 -3.90 1.68
C GLN A 42 -0.92 -3.35 3.04
N ILE A 43 -1.98 -2.55 3.04
CA ILE A 43 -2.62 -2.04 4.25
C ILE A 43 -3.99 -2.71 4.41
N THR A 44 -4.28 -3.20 5.61
CA THR A 44 -5.54 -3.88 5.94
C THR A 44 -6.04 -3.45 7.30
N SER A 45 -7.36 -3.30 7.43
CA SER A 45 -8.02 -3.09 8.73
C SER A 45 -8.21 -4.38 9.52
N GLN A 46 -8.00 -5.54 8.88
CA GLN A 46 -8.11 -6.84 9.54
C GLN A 46 -6.75 -7.21 10.13
N TYR A 47 -6.66 -7.19 11.46
CA TYR A 47 -5.45 -7.60 12.17
C TYR A 47 -5.16 -9.09 11.94
N HIS A 48 -3.94 -9.40 11.52
CA HIS A 48 -3.41 -10.75 11.42
C HIS A 48 -2.19 -10.85 12.33
N LYS A 49 -2.04 -11.95 13.08
CA LYS A 49 -0.83 -12.20 13.88
C LYS A 49 0.34 -12.52 12.95
N ASP A 50 1.01 -11.48 12.48
CA ASP A 50 2.23 -11.57 11.68
C ASP A 50 3.33 -10.73 12.38
N PRO A 51 4.51 -11.30 12.69
CA PRO A 51 5.60 -10.58 13.35
C PRO A 51 6.15 -9.40 12.56
N TYR A 52 5.88 -9.31 11.25
CA TYR A 52 6.28 -8.19 10.39
C TYR A 52 5.18 -7.14 10.22
N SER A 53 4.02 -7.31 10.86
CA SER A 53 2.96 -6.31 10.83
C SER A 53 3.36 -5.05 11.59
N ILE A 54 3.21 -3.92 10.92
CA ILE A 54 3.40 -2.59 11.50
C ILE A 54 2.01 -2.02 11.75
N LYS A 55 1.73 -1.65 13.00
CA LYS A 55 0.46 -0.99 13.36
C LYS A 55 0.46 0.42 12.79
N ILE A 56 -0.66 0.81 12.18
CA ILE A 56 -0.91 2.15 11.68
C ILE A 56 -2.03 2.75 12.53
N GLU A 57 -1.80 3.92 13.08
CA GLU A 57 -2.74 4.70 13.89
C GLU A 57 -3.08 6.03 13.21
N ASP A 58 -4.17 6.66 13.63
CA ASP A 58 -4.58 7.97 13.08
C ASP A 58 -3.48 9.03 13.23
N GLN A 59 -2.62 8.89 14.24
CA GLN A 59 -1.49 9.79 14.49
C GLN A 59 -0.41 9.73 13.40
N ASP A 60 -0.28 8.59 12.71
CA ASP A 60 0.68 8.42 11.62
C ASP A 60 0.30 9.23 10.36
N PHE A 61 -0.91 9.82 10.35
CA PHE A 61 -1.44 10.62 9.24
C PHE A 61 -1.72 12.09 9.61
N ILE A 62 -1.18 12.57 10.73
CA ILE A 62 -1.37 13.98 11.16
C ILE A 62 -0.70 14.95 10.18
N GLU A 63 0.42 14.55 9.58
CA GLU A 63 1.18 15.36 8.62
C GLU A 63 1.41 14.57 7.32
N GLY A 64 1.10 15.19 6.18
CA GLY A 64 1.28 14.63 4.84
C GLY A 64 0.99 15.69 3.76
N SER A 65 1.63 15.58 2.60
CA SER A 65 1.52 16.53 1.48
C SER A 65 0.96 15.90 0.23
#